data_AF-A0A0A9YJE1-F1
#
_entry.id   AF-A0A0A9YJE1-F1
#
_cell.length_a   1.000
_cell.length_b   1.000
_cell.length_c   1.000
_cell.angle_alpha   90.00
_cell.angle_beta   90.00
_cell.angle_gamma   90.00
#
_symmetry.space_group_name_H-M   'P 1'
#
loop_
_entity.id
_entity.type
_entity.pdbx_description
1 polymer ?
#
loop_
_entity_poly.entity_id
_entity_poly.type
_entity_poly.pdbx_seq_one_letter_code
_entity_poly.pdbx_strand_id
1 'polypeptide(L)'
;FWALHRVLSFNALPRKAKVRLYKTTIRPVVTYGSETWVLTQEWEQKLRVWERKVLRRIYGPVFDAEEQAWRIRTNEELRELYAEPDVVTFIKRGRLRWLGHVERMEQDRVPRRLLNGHPGGSRRRGRPRMRWLDDVEADLRGLGVRRWRVAALDRDEWRRTIEEAQVL
;
A
#
# COMPACT_ATOMS: atom_id res chain seq x y z
N PHE A 1 14.10 -1.67 -12.40
CA PHE A 1 14.40 -2.30 -11.09
C PHE A 1 15.84 -2.82 -11.00
N TRP A 2 16.32 -3.63 -11.96
CA TRP A 2 17.68 -4.21 -11.95
C TRP A 2 18.84 -3.19 -11.94
N ALA A 3 18.66 -2.01 -12.55
CA ALA A 3 19.69 -0.97 -12.55
C ALA A 3 20.09 -0.48 -11.13
N LEU A 4 19.15 -0.47 -10.18
CA LEU A 4 19.41 -0.04 -8.79
C LEU A 4 19.84 -1.18 -7.87
N HIS A 5 19.87 -2.42 -8.37
CA HIS A 5 20.24 -3.59 -7.57
C HIS A 5 21.66 -3.47 -7.00
N ARG A 6 22.61 -3.02 -7.83
CA ARG A 6 23.99 -2.76 -7.39
C ARG A 6 24.06 -1.68 -6.32
N VAL A 7 23.28 -0.61 -6.48
CA VAL A 7 23.23 0.51 -5.53
C VAL A 7 22.69 0.06 -4.17
N LEU A 8 21.61 -0.74 -4.15
CA LEU A 8 21.05 -1.26 -2.89
C LEU A 8 21.99 -2.27 -2.21
N SER A 9 22.81 -2.98 -2.98
CA SER A 9 23.79 -3.95 -2.48
C SER A 9 25.12 -3.32 -2.06
N PHE A 10 25.34 -2.03 -2.35
CA PHE A 10 26.64 -1.41 -2.13
C PHE A 10 26.87 -1.08 -0.64
N ASN A 11 27.91 -1.65 -0.04
CA ASN A 11 28.14 -1.57 1.41
C ASN A 11 28.54 -0.17 1.90
N ALA A 12 29.14 0.67 1.05
CA ALA A 12 29.56 2.00 1.47
C ALA A 12 28.40 3.00 1.58
N LEU A 13 27.21 2.68 1.07
CA LEU A 13 26.04 3.54 1.21
C LEU A 13 25.33 3.29 2.55
N PRO A 14 25.05 4.35 3.33
CA PRO A 14 24.27 4.22 4.56
C PRO A 14 22.89 3.61 4.29
N ARG A 15 22.43 2.74 5.19
CA ARG A 15 21.09 2.11 5.11
C ARG A 15 19.98 3.16 4.93
N LYS A 16 20.06 4.28 5.65
CA LYS A 16 19.09 5.39 5.55
C LYS A 16 19.01 5.99 4.12
N ALA A 17 20.15 6.10 3.42
CA ALA A 17 20.18 6.58 2.03
C ALA A 17 19.54 5.57 1.08
N LYS A 18 19.80 4.27 1.28
CA LYS A 18 19.17 3.20 0.49
C LYS A 18 17.65 3.13 0.70
N VAL A 19 17.18 3.30 1.94
CA VAL A 19 15.75 3.41 2.26
C VAL A 19 15.14 4.61 1.56
N ARG A 20 15.82 5.77 1.55
CA ARG A 20 15.36 6.96 0.82
C ARG A 20 15.23 6.68 -0.67
N LEU A 21 16.25 6.08 -1.31
CA LEU A 21 16.20 5.69 -2.72
C LEU A 21 15.05 4.73 -3.04
N TYR A 22 14.80 3.74 -2.17
CA TYR A 22 13.65 2.86 -2.31
C TYR A 22 12.35 3.67 -2.34
N LYS A 23 12.15 4.58 -1.39
CA LYS A 23 10.91 5.38 -1.26
C LYS A 23 10.71 6.38 -2.38
N THR A 24 11.78 6.96 -2.93
CA THR A 24 11.70 8.03 -3.94
C THR A 24 11.69 7.50 -5.37
N THR A 25 12.28 6.33 -5.62
CA THR A 25 12.52 5.86 -6.99
C THR A 25 11.83 4.52 -7.25
N ILE A 26 11.90 3.57 -6.32
CA ILE A 26 11.38 2.21 -6.56
C ILE A 26 9.90 2.12 -6.21
N ARG A 27 9.51 2.56 -5.01
CA ARG A 27 8.13 2.50 -4.54
C ARG A 27 7.18 3.25 -5.48
N PRO A 28 7.44 4.50 -5.90
CA PRO A 28 6.51 5.26 -6.75
C PRO A 28 6.26 4.58 -8.10
N VAL A 29 7.28 3.94 -8.69
CA VAL A 29 7.16 3.21 -9.95
C VAL A 29 6.25 1.99 -9.79
N VAL A 30 6.36 1.25 -8.69
CA VAL A 30 5.52 0.08 -8.41
C VAL A 30 4.10 0.47 -8.02
N THR A 31 3.93 1.60 -7.33
CA THR A 31 2.63 2.06 -6.84
C THR A 31 1.92 3.02 -7.79
N TYR A 32 2.49 3.25 -8.98
CA TYR A 32 1.90 4.17 -9.96
C TYR A 32 0.51 3.68 -10.37
N GLY A 33 -0.50 4.56 -10.28
CA GLY A 33 -1.89 4.23 -10.64
C GLY A 33 -2.62 3.26 -9.69
N SER A 34 -1.95 2.76 -8.66
CA SER A 34 -2.48 1.75 -7.73
C SER A 34 -3.75 2.18 -6.97
N GLU A 35 -3.99 3.48 -6.87
CA GLU A 35 -5.18 4.09 -6.27
C GLU A 35 -6.48 3.67 -6.99
N THR A 36 -6.38 3.32 -8.28
CA THR A 36 -7.52 2.95 -9.13
C THR A 36 -7.65 1.43 -9.35
N TRP A 37 -6.71 0.64 -8.83
CA TRP A 37 -6.68 -0.80 -9.03
C TRP A 37 -7.34 -1.56 -7.88
N VAL A 38 -7.84 -2.75 -8.20
CA VAL A 38 -8.29 -3.73 -7.21
C VAL A 38 -7.10 -4.61 -6.83
N LEU A 39 -6.87 -4.78 -5.53
CA LEU A 39 -5.84 -5.64 -4.96
C LEU A 39 -6.50 -6.89 -4.39
N THR A 40 -6.26 -8.04 -5.02
CA THR A 40 -6.63 -9.31 -4.40
C THR A 40 -5.63 -9.65 -3.29
N GLN A 41 -6.04 -10.46 -2.32
CA GLN A 41 -5.16 -10.96 -1.25
C GLN A 41 -3.89 -11.62 -1.80
N GLU A 42 -3.98 -12.31 -2.93
CA GLU A 42 -2.81 -12.91 -3.60
C GLU A 42 -1.81 -11.84 -4.06
N TRP A 43 -2.29 -10.75 -4.69
CA TRP A 43 -1.44 -9.65 -5.11
C TRP A 43 -0.87 -8.87 -3.93
N GLU A 44 -1.64 -8.65 -2.87
CA GLU A 44 -1.14 -8.07 -1.62
C GLU A 44 0.02 -8.88 -1.06
N GLN A 45 -0.12 -10.20 -0.97
CA GLN A 45 0.92 -11.07 -0.47
C GLN A 45 2.18 -11.02 -1.35
N LYS A 46 2.01 -11.03 -2.68
CA LYS A 46 3.14 -10.88 -3.61
C LYS A 46 3.88 -9.56 -3.42
N LEU A 47 3.15 -8.46 -3.21
CA LEU A 47 3.73 -7.14 -2.95
C LEU A 47 4.49 -7.09 -1.61
N ARG A 48 3.91 -7.64 -0.53
CA ARG A 48 4.59 -7.73 0.78
C ARG A 48 5.85 -8.59 0.70
N VAL A 49 5.81 -9.72 -0.01
CA VAL A 49 6.99 -10.57 -0.23
C VAL A 49 8.04 -9.83 -1.04
N TRP A 50 7.64 -9.12 -2.11
CA TRP A 50 8.55 -8.33 -2.93
C TRP A 50 9.25 -7.23 -2.12
N GLU A 51 8.50 -6.45 -1.34
CA GLU A 51 9.07 -5.37 -0.54
C GLU A 51 10.03 -5.92 0.52
N ARG A 52 9.66 -7.01 1.21
CA ARG A 52 10.57 -7.67 2.16
C ARG A 52 11.87 -8.14 1.50
N LYS A 53 11.84 -8.59 0.23
CA LYS A 53 13.08 -8.90 -0.52
C LYS A 53 13.93 -7.65 -0.74
N VAL A 54 13.31 -6.51 -1.05
CA VAL A 54 14.01 -5.21 -1.18
C VAL A 54 14.61 -4.78 0.16
N LEU A 55 13.83 -4.81 1.24
CA LEU A 55 14.27 -4.40 2.58
C LEU A 55 15.39 -5.30 3.11
N ARG A 56 15.31 -6.63 2.93
CA ARG A 56 16.43 -7.54 3.28
C ARG A 56 17.71 -7.20 2.55
N ARG A 57 17.62 -6.72 1.31
CA ARG A 57 18.81 -6.26 0.59
C ARG A 57 19.38 -4.98 1.18
N ILE A 58 18.52 -4.06 1.61
CA ILE A 58 18.91 -2.78 2.20
C ILE A 58 19.57 -2.97 3.57
N TYR A 59 18.94 -3.76 4.44
CA TYR A 59 19.41 -3.96 5.83
C TYR A 59 20.49 -5.03 5.93
N GLY A 60 20.54 -5.97 4.98
CA GLY A 60 21.51 -7.06 4.97
C GLY A 60 21.25 -8.10 6.07
N PRO A 61 22.14 -9.11 6.19
CA PRO A 61 22.04 -10.14 7.21
C PRO A 61 22.30 -9.58 8.62
N VAL A 62 22.05 -10.42 9.62
CA VAL A 62 22.39 -10.16 11.03
C VAL A 62 23.29 -11.28 11.52
N PHE A 63 24.25 -10.94 12.38
CA PHE A 63 25.10 -11.92 13.04
C PHE A 63 24.35 -12.47 14.25
N ASP A 64 24.18 -13.78 14.29
CA ASP A 64 23.61 -14.49 15.42
C ASP A 64 24.73 -14.90 16.38
N ALA A 65 24.69 -14.38 17.60
CA ALA A 65 25.72 -14.64 18.60
C ALA A 65 25.59 -16.05 19.20
N GLU A 66 24.39 -16.63 19.21
CA GLU A 66 24.15 -17.97 19.77
C GLU A 66 24.68 -19.05 18.82
N GLU A 67 24.34 -18.94 17.54
CA GLU A 67 24.77 -19.89 16.51
C GLU A 67 26.15 -19.57 15.91
N GLN A 68 26.77 -18.44 16.31
CA GLN A 68 28.04 -17.94 15.76
C GLN A 68 28.02 -17.82 14.22
N ALA A 69 26.86 -17.48 13.64
CA ALA A 69 26.63 -17.53 12.20
C ALA A 69 25.87 -16.30 11.67
N TRP A 70 26.06 -15.99 10.39
CA TRP A 70 25.27 -14.97 9.72
C TRP A 70 23.94 -15.55 9.25
N ARG A 71 22.83 -14.95 9.66
CA ARG A 71 21.49 -15.37 9.25
C ARG A 71 20.70 -14.29 8.53
N ILE A 72 19.67 -14.74 7.82
CA ILE A 72 18.70 -13.86 7.18
C ILE A 72 17.79 -13.26 8.26
N ARG A 73 17.49 -11.96 8.15
CA ARG A 73 16.57 -11.28 9.07
C ARG A 73 15.14 -11.82 8.98
N THR A 74 14.51 -11.96 10.13
CA THR A 74 13.10 -12.36 10.26
C THR A 74 12.18 -11.27 9.72
N ASN A 75 10.90 -11.58 9.53
CA ASN A 75 9.92 -10.58 9.08
C ASN A 75 9.66 -9.50 10.15
N GLU A 76 9.78 -9.86 11.43
CA GLU A 76 9.57 -8.98 12.58
C GLU A 76 10.72 -7.99 12.72
N GLU A 77 11.98 -8.45 12.72
CA GLU A 77 13.17 -7.60 12.72
C GLU A 77 13.16 -6.58 11.57
N LEU A 78 12.68 -6.99 10.38
CA LEU A 78 12.56 -6.07 9.25
C LEU A 78 11.49 -5.01 9.46
N ARG A 79 10.37 -5.36 10.11
CA ARG A 79 9.29 -4.42 10.41
C ARG A 79 9.77 -3.38 11.41
N GLU A 80 10.49 -3.79 12.44
CA GLU A 80 11.10 -2.90 13.44
C GLU A 80 12.14 -1.96 12.81
N LEU A 81 13.03 -2.50 11.97
CA LEU A 81 14.08 -1.70 11.32
C LEU A 81 13.53 -0.71 10.28
N TYR A 82 12.45 -1.07 9.60
CA TYR A 82 11.81 -0.19 8.63
C TYR A 82 10.91 0.85 9.29
N ALA A 83 10.22 0.47 10.37
CA ALA A 83 9.37 1.33 11.21
C ALA A 83 8.35 2.18 10.43
N GLU A 84 7.93 1.72 9.26
CA GLU A 84 6.99 2.42 8.39
C GLU A 84 5.96 1.47 7.78
N PRO A 85 4.81 1.99 7.33
CA PRO A 85 3.81 1.21 6.62
C PRO A 85 4.41 0.55 5.38
N ASP A 86 4.05 -0.72 5.19
CA ASP A 86 4.50 -1.49 4.05
C ASP A 86 3.80 -1.03 2.75
N VAL A 87 4.27 -1.55 1.61
CA VAL A 87 3.81 -1.13 0.29
C VAL A 87 2.31 -1.33 0.10
N VAL A 88 1.72 -2.36 0.72
CA VAL A 88 0.27 -2.62 0.60
C VAL A 88 -0.50 -1.58 1.40
N THR A 89 -0.10 -1.31 2.64
CA THR A 89 -0.71 -0.24 3.43
C THR A 89 -0.54 1.12 2.75
N PHE A 90 0.60 1.38 2.10
CA PHE A 90 0.81 2.58 1.30
C PHE A 90 -0.19 2.70 0.13
N ILE A 91 -0.41 1.62 -0.62
CA ILE A 91 -1.38 1.60 -1.73
C ILE A 91 -2.80 1.83 -1.20
N LYS A 92 -3.20 1.12 -0.14
CA LYS A 92 -4.53 1.25 0.46
C LYS A 92 -4.78 2.69 0.95
N ARG A 93 -3.80 3.32 1.61
CA ARG A 93 -3.86 4.74 1.98
C ARG A 93 -4.00 5.66 0.76
N GLY A 94 -3.30 5.39 -0.35
CA GLY A 94 -3.45 6.12 -1.61
C GLY A 94 -4.88 6.01 -2.17
N ARG A 95 -5.39 4.79 -2.23
CA ARG A 95 -6.75 4.48 -2.67
C ARG A 95 -7.83 5.18 -1.83
N LEU A 96 -7.69 5.20 -0.51
CA LEU A 96 -8.61 5.93 0.38
C LEU A 96 -8.49 7.45 0.25
N ARG A 97 -7.28 8.00 0.04
CA ARG A 97 -7.11 9.43 -0.28
C ARG A 97 -7.81 9.79 -1.58
N TRP A 98 -7.66 8.96 -2.61
CA TRP A 98 -8.35 9.12 -3.89
C TRP A 98 -9.87 9.06 -3.73
N LEU A 99 -10.40 8.08 -2.97
CA LEU A 99 -11.83 7.97 -2.68
C LEU A 99 -12.38 9.26 -2.09
N GLY A 100 -11.77 9.77 -1.01
CA GLY A 100 -12.24 11.00 -0.38
C GLY A 100 -12.13 12.21 -1.31
N HIS A 101 -11.09 12.25 -2.17
CA HIS A 101 -11.01 13.29 -3.19
C HIS A 101 -12.16 13.22 -4.18
N VAL A 102 -12.50 12.03 -4.68
CA VAL A 102 -13.64 11.81 -5.59
C VAL A 102 -14.96 12.16 -4.90
N GLU A 103 -15.16 11.75 -3.64
CA GLU A 103 -16.40 12.04 -2.89
C GLU A 103 -16.65 13.56 -2.74
N ARG A 104 -15.59 14.36 -2.60
CA ARG A 104 -15.67 15.82 -2.51
C ARG A 104 -15.79 16.53 -3.86
N MET A 105 -15.68 15.81 -4.99
CA MET A 105 -15.90 16.42 -6.31
C MET A 105 -17.37 16.76 -6.54
N GLU A 106 -17.62 17.73 -7.40
CA GLU A 106 -18.94 18.06 -7.94
C GLU A 106 -19.58 16.83 -8.62
N GLN A 107 -20.91 16.73 -8.53
CA GLN A 107 -21.66 15.53 -8.95
C GLN A 107 -21.61 15.27 -10.45
N ASP A 108 -21.36 16.28 -11.25
CA ASP A 108 -21.27 16.25 -12.71
C ASP A 108 -19.91 15.71 -13.21
N ARG A 109 -18.86 15.78 -12.39
CA ARG A 109 -17.52 15.29 -12.71
C ARG A 109 -17.54 13.79 -12.98
N VAL A 110 -16.86 13.36 -14.05
CA VAL A 110 -16.85 11.96 -14.51
C VAL A 110 -16.48 10.96 -13.39
N PRO A 111 -15.42 11.14 -12.59
CA PRO A 111 -15.09 10.19 -11.52
C PRO A 111 -16.20 10.05 -10.47
N ARG A 112 -16.85 11.17 -10.11
CA ARG A 112 -17.96 11.23 -9.16
C ARG A 112 -19.19 10.49 -9.69
N ARG A 113 -19.52 10.74 -10.96
CA ARG A 113 -20.59 10.03 -11.67
C ARG A 113 -20.33 8.54 -11.79
N LEU A 114 -19.10 8.13 -12.08
CA LEU A 114 -18.73 6.71 -12.18
C LEU A 114 -18.79 6.01 -10.82
N LEU A 115 -18.37 6.68 -9.75
CA LEU A 115 -18.44 6.15 -8.38
C LEU A 115 -19.90 5.91 -7.92
N ASN A 116 -20.80 6.84 -8.26
CA ASN A 116 -22.22 6.77 -7.88
C ASN A 116 -23.06 5.98 -8.90
N GLY A 117 -22.57 5.85 -10.12
CA GLY A 117 -23.29 5.23 -11.23
C GLY A 117 -23.41 3.71 -11.07
N HIS A 118 -24.58 3.19 -11.42
CA HIS A 118 -24.79 1.77 -11.63
C HIS A 118 -25.03 1.54 -13.12
N PRO A 119 -24.07 0.96 -13.87
CA PRO A 119 -24.36 0.49 -15.21
C PRO A 119 -25.40 -0.63 -15.06
N GLY A 120 -26.62 -0.40 -15.55
CA GLY A 120 -27.71 -1.35 -15.43
C GLY A 120 -27.35 -2.73 -15.99
N GLY A 121 -28.04 -3.76 -15.50
CA GLY A 121 -27.84 -5.16 -15.91
C GLY A 121 -27.42 -6.08 -14.77
N SER A 122 -27.52 -7.39 -15.02
CA SER A 122 -27.18 -8.44 -14.06
C SER A 122 -25.76 -8.95 -14.27
N ARG A 123 -25.06 -9.26 -13.17
CA ARG A 123 -23.71 -9.85 -13.25
C ARG A 123 -23.82 -11.32 -13.68
N ARG A 124 -22.77 -11.82 -14.36
CA ARG A 124 -22.66 -13.25 -14.67
C ARG A 124 -22.72 -14.07 -13.37
N ARG A 125 -23.44 -15.19 -13.41
CA ARG A 125 -23.50 -16.16 -12.31
C ARG A 125 -22.11 -16.79 -12.09
N GLY A 126 -21.77 -17.14 -10.84
CA GLY A 126 -20.48 -17.74 -10.46
C GLY A 126 -19.64 -16.82 -9.56
N ARG A 127 -18.36 -16.63 -9.89
CA ARG A 127 -17.42 -15.74 -9.18
C ARG A 127 -17.14 -14.47 -10.00
N PRO A 128 -17.97 -13.41 -9.88
CA PRO A 128 -17.70 -12.12 -10.51
C PRO A 128 -16.35 -11.55 -10.07
N ARG A 129 -15.71 -10.77 -10.95
CA ARG A 129 -14.52 -9.99 -10.58
C ARG A 129 -14.84 -9.01 -9.46
N MET A 130 -13.92 -8.82 -8.53
CA MET A 130 -14.07 -7.85 -7.44
C MET A 130 -14.11 -6.42 -8.02
N ARG A 131 -15.03 -5.57 -7.55
CA ARG A 131 -15.11 -4.16 -7.96
C ARG A 131 -14.17 -3.33 -7.11
N TRP A 132 -13.76 -2.19 -7.64
CA TRP A 132 -12.97 -1.21 -6.89
C TRP A 132 -13.68 -0.75 -5.61
N LEU A 133 -14.99 -0.47 -5.68
CA LEU A 133 -15.77 -0.07 -4.50
C LEU A 133 -15.84 -1.19 -3.45
N ASP A 134 -15.98 -2.46 -3.86
CA ASP A 134 -16.01 -3.60 -2.93
C ASP A 134 -14.69 -3.70 -2.13
N ASP A 135 -13.56 -3.40 -2.79
CA ASP A 135 -12.21 -3.43 -2.21
C ASP A 135 -11.96 -2.24 -1.27
N VAL A 136 -12.36 -1.04 -1.69
CA VAL A 136 -12.34 0.16 -0.85
C VAL A 136 -13.19 0.01 0.41
N GLU A 137 -14.39 -0.54 0.28
CA GLU A 137 -15.26 -0.81 1.43
C GLU A 137 -14.70 -1.89 2.36
N ALA A 138 -13.89 -2.81 1.85
CA ALA A 138 -13.15 -3.77 2.67
C ALA A 138 -12.03 -3.07 3.46
N ASP A 139 -11.26 -2.17 2.84
CA ASP A 139 -10.25 -1.36 3.53
C ASP A 139 -10.89 -0.51 4.63
N LEU A 140 -12.00 0.18 4.34
CA LEU A 140 -12.72 1.02 5.30
C LEU A 140 -13.29 0.21 6.46
N ARG A 141 -13.77 -1.01 6.20
CA ARG A 141 -14.17 -1.94 7.26
C ARG A 141 -13.00 -2.33 8.15
N GLY A 142 -11.81 -2.53 7.60
CA GLY A 142 -10.57 -2.72 8.36
C GLY A 142 -10.24 -1.56 9.28
N LEU A 143 -10.64 -0.33 8.91
CA LEU A 143 -10.49 0.89 9.71
C LEU A 143 -11.67 1.18 10.64
N GLY A 144 -12.73 0.37 10.62
CA GLY A 144 -13.96 0.65 11.37
C GLY A 144 -14.78 1.84 10.84
N VAL A 145 -14.48 2.36 9.65
CA VAL A 145 -15.17 3.51 9.05
C VAL A 145 -16.46 3.04 8.38
N ARG A 146 -17.62 3.37 8.97
CA ARG A 146 -18.93 2.95 8.45
C ARG A 146 -19.59 3.99 7.54
N ARG A 147 -19.64 5.26 7.97
CA ARG A 147 -20.28 6.36 7.22
C ARG A 147 -19.26 7.16 6.41
N TRP A 148 -18.43 6.46 5.63
CA TRP A 148 -17.27 7.04 4.96
C TRP A 148 -17.64 8.17 4.00
N ARG A 149 -18.83 8.15 3.37
CA ARG A 149 -19.28 9.24 2.48
C ARG A 149 -19.42 10.58 3.21
N VAL A 150 -19.91 10.55 4.45
CA VAL A 150 -20.03 11.75 5.29
C VAL A 150 -18.66 12.13 5.83
N ALA A 151 -17.91 11.16 6.36
CA ALA A 151 -16.57 11.40 6.90
C ALA A 151 -15.60 11.96 5.85
N ALA A 152 -15.75 11.58 4.58
CA ALA A 152 -14.93 12.09 3.49
C ALA A 152 -15.19 13.56 3.15
N LEU A 153 -16.30 14.16 3.58
CA LEU A 153 -16.57 15.58 3.37
C LEU A 153 -15.68 16.46 4.23
N ASP A 154 -15.40 16.04 5.46
CA ASP A 154 -14.39 16.66 6.31
C ASP A 154 -13.00 16.20 5.87
N ARG A 155 -12.22 17.13 5.29
CA ARG A 155 -10.91 16.83 4.74
C ARG A 155 -9.89 16.46 5.82
N ASP A 156 -10.01 17.02 7.01
CA ASP A 156 -9.03 16.88 8.07
C ASP A 156 -9.34 15.66 8.95
N GLU A 157 -10.62 15.38 9.21
CA GLU A 157 -11.05 14.08 9.76
C GLU A 157 -10.63 12.94 8.83
N TRP A 158 -10.95 13.04 7.53
CA TRP A 158 -10.57 12.02 6.54
C TRP A 158 -9.07 11.76 6.48
N ARG A 159 -8.26 12.83 6.53
CA ARG A 159 -6.80 12.70 6.54
C ARG A 159 -6.30 11.97 7.78
N ARG A 160 -6.77 12.37 8.97
CA ARG A 160 -6.38 11.74 10.24
C ARG A 160 -6.69 10.25 10.24
N THR A 161 -7.91 9.86 9.86
CA THR A 161 -8.31 8.45 9.78
C THR A 161 -7.39 7.62 8.88
N ILE A 162 -6.92 8.19 7.75
CA ILE A 162 -6.02 7.49 6.83
C ILE A 162 -4.57 7.46 7.35
N GLU A 163 -4.12 8.51 8.04
CA GLU A 163 -2.76 8.58 8.57
C GLU A 163 -2.56 7.67 9.79
N GLU A 164 -3.57 7.55 10.64
CA GLU A 164 -3.62 6.66 11.80
C GLU A 164 -3.63 5.17 11.42
N ALA A 165 -4.00 4.86 10.16
CA ALA A 165 -4.03 3.50 9.62
C ALA A 165 -2.62 2.90 9.44
N GLN A 166 -1.92 2.58 10.53
CA GLN A 166 -0.58 1.98 10.50
C GLN A 166 -0.58 0.55 9.95
N VAL A 167 -1.73 -0.13 9.99
CA VAL A 167 -1.91 -1.49 9.46
C VAL A 167 -3.24 -1.53 8.70
N LEU A 168 -3.16 -1.80 7.39
CA LEU A 168 -4.27 -2.08 6.48
C LEU A 168 -4.00 -3.37 5.69
#